data_AF-A0AAD5GYH8-F1
#
_entry.id   AF-A0AAD5GYH8-F1
#
_cell.length_a   1.000
_cell.length_b   1.000
_cell.length_c   1.000
_cell.angle_alpha   90.00
_cell.angle_beta   90.00
_cell.angle_gamma   90.00
#
_symmetry.space_group_name_H-M   'P 1'
#
loop_
_entity.id
_entity.type
_entity.pdbx_description
1 polymer ?
#
loop_
_entity_poly.entity_id
_entity_poly.type
_entity_poly.pdbx_seq_one_letter_code
_entity_poly.pdbx_strand_id
1 'polypeptide(L)'
;MELAEPTIAQAVARCAAAGAQRVVIAPYFLSRGRHVQHDIPELAAEAAAANPGVECIVAEPIGIDSLMAQLIENRVRSAALHGAAIDPAAAAPAVAVAAGSGRGSSSSSSSDAE
;
A
#
# COMPACT_ATOMS: atom_id res chain seq x y z
N MET A 1 0.55 6.92 8.66
CA MET A 1 1.37 5.67 8.57
C MET A 1 2.23 5.55 9.83
N GLU A 2 1.58 5.58 11.00
CA GLU A 2 2.24 5.76 12.31
C GLU A 2 2.25 4.48 13.18
N LEU A 3 1.81 3.33 12.65
CA LEU A 3 1.44 2.17 13.49
C LEU A 3 2.11 0.84 13.09
N ALA A 4 3.09 0.84 12.19
CA ALA A 4 3.78 -0.38 11.78
C ALA A 4 5.29 -0.17 11.66
N GLU A 5 6.05 -1.00 12.37
CA GLU A 5 7.49 -1.11 12.20
C GLU A 5 7.83 -2.19 11.15
N PRO A 6 8.93 -2.02 10.38
CA PRO A 6 9.84 -0.88 10.41
C PRO A 6 9.27 0.37 9.72
N THR A 7 9.66 1.56 10.19
CA THR A 7 9.43 2.82 9.47
C THR A 7 10.25 2.86 8.16
N ILE A 8 9.92 3.78 7.24
CA ILE A 8 10.68 3.96 6.00
C ILE A 8 12.16 4.25 6.31
N ALA A 9 12.44 5.14 7.26
CA ALA A 9 13.81 5.46 7.68
C ALA A 9 14.55 4.23 8.22
N GLN A 10 13.90 3.43 9.09
CA GLN A 10 14.49 2.20 9.62
C GLN A 10 14.75 1.18 8.51
N ALA A 11 13.82 1.01 7.57
CA ALA A 11 13.97 0.10 6.45
C ALA A 11 15.14 0.52 5.54
N VAL A 12 15.24 1.80 5.18
CA VAL A 12 16.34 2.34 4.36
C VAL A 12 17.68 2.17 5.08
N ALA A 13 17.77 2.51 6.37
CA ALA A 13 19.00 2.35 7.13
C ALA A 13 19.46 0.88 7.21
N ARG A 14 18.52 -0.07 7.33
CA ARG A 14 18.84 -1.50 7.29
C ARG A 14 19.38 -1.93 5.94
N CYS A 15 18.79 -1.45 4.84
CA CYS A 15 19.30 -1.69 3.49
C CYS A 15 20.69 -1.07 3.28
N ALA A 16 20.90 0.15 3.76
CA ALA A 16 22.18 0.85 3.70
C ALA A 16 23.28 0.08 4.46
N ALA A 17 22.98 -0.38 5.68
CA ALA A 17 23.88 -1.19 6.49
C ALA A 17 24.22 -2.54 5.83
N ALA A 18 23.33 -3.06 4.98
CA ALA A 18 23.58 -4.24 4.15
C ALA A 18 24.36 -3.94 2.85
N GLY A 19 24.78 -2.69 2.62
CA GLY A 19 25.57 -2.27 1.46
C GLY A 19 24.75 -1.88 0.22
N ALA A 20 23.43 -1.68 0.36
CA ALA A 20 22.60 -1.24 -0.76
C ALA A 20 22.94 0.21 -1.15
N GLN A 21 23.15 0.44 -2.45
CA GLN A 21 23.35 1.78 -3.03
C GLN A 21 22.05 2.38 -3.57
N ARG A 22 21.02 1.56 -3.73
CA ARG A 22 19.69 1.96 -4.21
C ARG A 22 18.62 1.18 -3.47
N VAL A 23 17.58 1.89 -3.02
CA VAL A 23 16.43 1.33 -2.30
C VAL A 23 15.15 1.77 -3.00
N VAL A 24 14.30 0.82 -3.38
CA VAL A 24 13.00 1.07 -3.99
C VAL A 24 11.90 0.87 -2.96
N ILE A 25 11.10 1.91 -2.73
CA ILE A 25 9.99 1.94 -1.80
C ILE A 25 8.71 1.76 -2.62
N ALA A 26 8.08 0.58 -2.52
CA ALA A 26 6.87 0.24 -3.25
C ALA A 26 5.63 0.41 -2.36
N PRO A 27 4.77 1.42 -2.61
CA PRO A 27 3.57 1.63 -1.80
C PRO A 27 2.51 0.55 -2.06
N TYR A 28 2.12 -0.19 -1.02
CA TYR A 28 1.06 -1.20 -1.11
C TYR A 28 -0.35 -0.56 -1.02
N PHE A 29 -0.69 0.27 -2.01
CA PHE A 29 -1.99 0.95 -2.09
C PHE A 29 -2.66 0.73 -3.45
N LEU A 30 -3.97 0.46 -3.42
CA LEU A 30 -4.79 0.27 -4.63
C LEU A 30 -5.29 1.60 -5.21
N SER A 31 -5.10 2.72 -4.51
CA SER A 31 -5.52 4.04 -4.98
C SER A 31 -4.53 5.13 -4.55
N ARG A 32 -4.50 6.20 -5.36
CA ARG A 32 -3.70 7.41 -5.09
C ARG A 32 -4.43 8.33 -4.09
N GLY A 33 -4.51 7.93 -2.82
CA GLY A 33 -4.99 8.82 -1.76
C GLY A 33 -4.05 10.02 -1.55
N ARG A 34 -4.56 11.14 -1.02
CA ARG A 34 -3.76 12.38 -0.78
C ARG A 34 -2.54 12.12 0.12
N HIS A 35 -2.68 11.31 1.16
CA HIS A 35 -1.57 10.94 2.06
C HIS A 35 -0.46 10.13 1.39
N VAL A 36 -0.80 9.28 0.40
CA VAL A 36 0.19 8.45 -0.31
C VAL A 36 1.08 9.30 -1.21
N GLN A 37 0.56 10.41 -1.73
CA GLN A 37 1.27 11.27 -2.69
C GLN A 37 2.25 12.25 -2.03
N HIS A 38 2.10 12.55 -0.74
CA HIS A 38 2.93 13.54 -0.05
C HIS A 38 3.80 12.88 1.03
N ASP A 39 3.19 12.10 1.93
CA ASP A 39 3.90 11.57 3.11
C ASP A 39 5.02 10.58 2.71
N ILE A 40 4.80 9.71 1.72
CA ILE A 40 5.81 8.69 1.35
C ILE A 40 7.03 9.32 0.65
N PRO A 41 6.86 10.20 -0.35
CA PRO A 41 8.00 10.92 -0.91
C PRO A 41 8.79 11.73 0.12
N GLU A 42 8.12 12.41 1.05
CA GLU A 42 8.77 13.19 2.11
C GLU A 42 9.59 12.28 3.04
N LEU A 43 8.99 11.22 3.57
CA LEU A 43 9.69 10.25 4.43
C LEU A 43 10.85 9.54 3.70
N ALA A 44 10.71 9.28 2.40
CA ALA A 44 11.78 8.72 1.58
C ALA A 44 12.94 9.70 1.38
N ALA A 45 12.65 10.99 1.18
CA ALA A 45 13.66 12.03 1.05
C ALA A 45 14.42 12.24 2.37
N GLU A 46 13.73 12.25 3.51
CA GLU A 46 14.34 12.29 4.84
C GLU A 46 15.26 11.09 5.08
N ALA A 47 14.80 9.88 4.73
CA ALA A 47 15.59 8.67 4.86
C ALA A 47 16.85 8.69 3.98
N ALA A 48 16.76 9.21 2.75
CA ALA A 48 17.89 9.38 1.85
C ALA A 48 18.90 10.40 2.41
N ALA A 49 18.42 11.53 2.94
CA ALA A 49 19.28 12.55 3.55
C ALA A 49 20.08 11.99 4.75
N ALA A 50 19.47 11.07 5.52
CA ALA A 50 20.12 10.40 6.64
C ALA A 50 21.10 9.28 6.23
N ASN A 51 21.10 8.83 4.96
CA ASN A 51 21.96 7.75 4.46
C ASN A 51 22.72 8.18 3.19
N PRO A 52 23.76 9.04 3.32
CA PRO A 52 24.54 9.50 2.17
C PRO A 52 25.11 8.33 1.36
N GLY A 53 24.90 8.34 0.04
CA GLY A 53 25.32 7.27 -0.86
C GLY A 53 24.25 6.22 -1.18
N VAL A 54 23.05 6.34 -0.59
CA VAL A 54 21.89 5.51 -0.92
C VAL A 54 20.85 6.33 -1.67
N GLU A 55 20.57 5.94 -2.91
CA GLU A 55 19.47 6.50 -3.70
C GLU A 55 18.14 5.87 -3.28
N CYS A 56 17.16 6.68 -2.88
CA CYS A 56 15.81 6.21 -2.59
C CYS A 56 14.86 6.56 -3.75
N ILE A 57 14.12 5.56 -4.23
CA ILE A 57 13.15 5.71 -5.33
C ILE A 57 11.79 5.25 -4.82
N VAL A 58 10.78 6.11 -4.91
CA VAL A 58 9.40 5.73 -4.60
C VAL A 58 8.72 5.27 -5.88
N ALA A 59 8.26 4.03 -5.91
CA ALA A 59 7.50 3.49 -7.04
C ALA A 59 6.06 4.02 -7.03
N GLU A 60 5.38 3.90 -8.17
CA GLU A 60 3.93 4.15 -8.21
C GLU A 60 3.20 3.15 -7.28
N PRO A 61 2.10 3.57 -6.63
CA PRO A 61 1.23 2.63 -5.95
C PRO A 61 0.65 1.64 -6.95
N ILE A 62 0.32 0.43 -6.47
CA ILE A 62 -0.26 -0.65 -7.29
C ILE A 62 -1.43 -0.15 -8.14
N GLY A 63 -2.29 0.68 -7.57
CA GLY A 63 -3.36 1.33 -8.31
C GLY A 63 -4.41 0.34 -8.85
N ILE A 64 -5.07 0.75 -9.93
CA ILE A 64 -6.05 -0.07 -10.64
C ILE A 64 -5.32 -0.84 -11.73
N ASP A 65 -5.00 -2.10 -11.44
CA ASP A 65 -4.34 -3.02 -12.36
C ASP A 65 -5.24 -4.23 -12.66
N SER A 66 -5.25 -4.69 -13.92
CA SER A 66 -6.00 -5.86 -14.35
C SER A 66 -5.61 -7.15 -13.61
N LEU A 67 -4.36 -7.28 -13.20
CA LEU A 67 -3.87 -8.41 -12.41
C LEU A 67 -4.41 -8.36 -10.98
N MET A 68 -4.60 -7.16 -10.42
CA MET A 68 -5.26 -7.02 -9.12
C MET A 68 -6.73 -7.39 -9.19
N ALA A 69 -7.44 -6.99 -10.25
CA ALA A 69 -8.82 -7.40 -10.46
C ALA A 69 -8.94 -8.94 -10.57
N GLN A 70 -8.07 -9.58 -11.36
CA GLN A 70 -8.01 -11.04 -11.46
C GLN A 70 -7.69 -11.72 -10.14
N LEU A 71 -6.74 -11.17 -9.36
CA LEU A 71 -6.42 -11.70 -8.04
C LEU A 71 -7.63 -11.63 -7.10
N ILE A 72 -8.34 -10.50 -7.08
CA ILE A 72 -9.56 -10.34 -6.27
C ILE A 72 -10.63 -11.35 -6.72
N GLU A 73 -10.87 -11.48 -8.03
CA GLU A 73 -11.81 -12.47 -8.57
C GLU A 73 -11.43 -13.88 -8.13
N ASN A 74 -10.16 -14.25 -8.23
CA ASN A 74 -9.66 -15.56 -7.81
C ASN A 74 -9.87 -15.80 -6.31
N ARG A 75 -9.68 -14.78 -5.47
CA ARG A 75 -9.95 -14.90 -4.03
C ARG A 75 -11.44 -15.07 -3.72
N VAL A 76 -12.32 -14.35 -4.42
CA VAL A 76 -13.77 -14.53 -4.26
C VAL A 76 -14.22 -15.91 -4.76
N ARG A 77 -13.77 -16.32 -5.93
CA ARG A 77 -14.06 -17.66 -6.48
C ARG A 77 -13.56 -18.74 -5.54
N SER A 78 -12.33 -18.61 -5.04
CA SER A 78 -11.77 -19.52 -4.05
C SER A 78 -12.65 -19.57 -2.81
N ALA A 79 -13.07 -18.43 -2.24
CA ALA A 79 -13.97 -18.42 -1.09
C ALA A 79 -15.33 -19.08 -1.37
N ALA A 80 -15.92 -18.83 -2.55
CA ALA A 80 -17.17 -19.46 -2.99
C ALA A 80 -17.03 -20.98 -3.14
N LEU A 81 -15.85 -21.45 -3.52
CA LEU A 81 -15.50 -22.87 -3.66
C LEU A 81 -14.92 -23.47 -2.37
N HIS A 82 -14.62 -22.69 -1.33
CA HIS A 82 -14.26 -23.24 -0.02
C HIS A 82 -15.49 -23.78 0.76
N GLY A 83 -16.61 -23.99 0.06
CA GLY A 83 -17.68 -24.95 0.39
C GLY A 83 -17.90 -26.06 -0.66
N ALA A 84 -17.19 -26.08 -1.78
CA ALA A 84 -17.26 -27.08 -2.84
C ALA A 84 -15.94 -27.10 -3.65
N ALA A 85 -15.20 -28.20 -3.56
CA ALA A 85 -13.89 -28.43 -4.21
C ALA A 85 -13.74 -27.76 -5.60
N ILE A 86 -12.57 -27.15 -5.83
CA ILE A 86 -12.28 -26.41 -7.06
C ILE A 86 -12.15 -27.37 -8.26
N ASP A 87 -13.21 -27.45 -9.07
CA ASP A 87 -13.16 -28.00 -10.43
C ASP A 87 -12.93 -26.84 -11.42
N PRO A 88 -11.82 -26.83 -12.17
CA PRO A 88 -11.51 -25.79 -13.16
C PRO A 88 -12.49 -25.72 -14.34
N ALA A 89 -13.42 -26.68 -14.50
CA ALA A 89 -14.39 -26.71 -15.59
C ALA A 89 -15.81 -26.21 -15.22
N ALA A 90 -16.09 -25.92 -13.94
CA ALA A 90 -17.42 -25.52 -13.50
C ALA A 90 -17.68 -24.01 -13.72
N ALA A 91 -18.86 -23.67 -14.25
CA ALA A 91 -19.26 -22.32 -14.61
C ALA A 91 -19.06 -21.30 -13.47
N ALA A 92 -18.45 -20.16 -13.78
CA ALA A 92 -18.03 -19.18 -12.80
C ALA A 92 -19.22 -18.54 -12.06
N PRO A 93 -19.20 -18.44 -10.72
CA PRO A 93 -20.21 -17.71 -9.97
C PRO A 93 -20.12 -16.20 -10.27
N ALA A 94 -21.26 -15.50 -10.26
CA ALA A 94 -21.29 -14.06 -10.43
C ALA A 94 -20.61 -13.36 -9.23
N VAL A 95 -19.51 -12.66 -9.49
CA VAL A 95 -18.72 -11.93 -8.47
C VAL A 95 -18.95 -10.42 -8.62
N ALA A 96 -19.37 -9.76 -7.54
CA ALA A 96 -19.42 -8.30 -7.45
C ALA A 96 -18.29 -7.80 -6.53
N VAL A 97 -17.50 -6.83 -6.99
CA VAL A 97 -16.43 -6.18 -6.21
C VAL A 97 -16.78 -4.71 -6.01
N ALA A 98 -16.82 -4.25 -4.75
CA ALA A 98 -16.99 -2.84 -4.42
C ALA A 98 -15.71 -2.29 -3.77
N ALA A 99 -15.16 -1.20 -4.32
CA ALA A 99 -14.03 -0.48 -3.73
C ALA A 99 -14.56 0.70 -2.89
N GLY A 100 -14.41 0.65 -1.57
CA GLY A 100 -14.76 1.75 -0.68
C GLY A 100 -13.74 2.88 -0.72
N SER A 101 -14.20 4.13 -0.87
CA SER A 101 -13.35 5.31 -0.68
C SER A 101 -13.33 5.70 0.80
N GLY A 102 -12.20 5.54 1.49
CA GLY A 102 -12.03 6.01 2.86
C GLY A 102 -12.12 7.55 2.91
N ARG A 103 -13.23 8.09 3.43
CA ARG A 103 -13.32 9.50 3.80
C ARG A 103 -12.78 9.63 5.22
N GLY A 104 -11.62 10.27 5.39
CA GLY A 104 -11.14 10.68 6.69
C GLY A 104 -12.08 11.74 7.27
N SER A 105 -12.80 11.41 8.34
CA SER A 105 -13.56 12.39 9.11
C SER A 105 -12.59 13.15 10.01
N SER A 106 -12.21 14.36 9.63
CA SER A 106 -11.63 15.32 10.57
C SER A 106 -12.77 15.97 11.34
N SER A 107 -13.08 15.45 12.53
CA SER A 107 -13.77 16.24 13.56
C SER A 107 -12.71 17.04 14.31
N SER A 108 -12.53 18.31 13.95
CA SER A 108 -11.83 19.26 14.81
C SER A 108 -12.80 19.76 15.87
N SER A 109 -12.65 19.24 17.09
CA SER A 109 -13.16 19.87 18.31
C SER A 109 -12.00 20.53 19.03
N SER A 110 -12.03 21.85 19.17
CA SER A 110 -11.44 22.56 20.30
C SER A 110 -12.15 23.90 20.46
N SER A 111 -12.83 24.06 21.59
CA SER A 111 -13.16 25.36 22.16
C SER A 111 -11.88 26.03 22.69
N ASP A 112 -11.84 27.36 22.66
CA ASP A 112 -11.69 28.21 23.85
C ASP A 112 -11.29 29.65 23.44
N ALA A 113 -11.88 30.62 24.16
CA ALA A 113 -11.54 32.04 24.34
C ALA A 113 -11.42 32.93 23.07
N GLU A 114 -12.17 34.02 22.90
CA GLU A 114 -12.65 35.09 23.80
C GLU A 114 -13.99 35.65 23.30
#